data_AF-A0A920U5L1-F1
#
_entry.id   AF-A0A920U5L1-F1
#
_cell.length_a   1.000
_cell.length_b   1.000
_cell.length_c   1.000
_cell.angle_alpha   90.00
_cell.angle_beta   90.00
_cell.angle_gamma   90.00
#
_symmetry.space_group_name_H-M   'P 1'
#
loop_
_entity.id
_entity.type
_entity.pdbx_description
1 polymer ?
#
loop_
_entity_poly.entity_id
_entity_poly.type
_entity_poly.pdbx_seq_one_letter_code
_entity_poly.pdbx_strand_id
1 'polypeptide(L)' 'MIVIQGRVIDNTLLSDTESADAQANQEKEIRQRLIRLKQDGIRAKEAVASVAEYSGLPNNRVYRIWVELGRDSK' A
#
# COMPACT_ATOMS: atom_id res chain seq x y z
N MET A 1 13.40 -17.01 47.75
CA MET A 1 14.01 -17.08 46.41
C MET A 1 12.87 -16.99 45.40
N ILE A 2 12.68 -15.84 44.78
CA ILE A 2 11.57 -15.61 43.83
C ILE A 2 12.15 -15.80 42.44
N VAL A 3 11.73 -16.86 41.74
CA VAL A 3 12.11 -17.13 40.35
C VAL A 3 11.07 -16.51 39.44
N ILE A 4 11.34 -15.30 38.96
CA ILE A 4 10.53 -14.60 37.98
C ILE A 4 10.99 -15.11 36.61
N GLN A 5 10.44 -16.24 36.13
CA GLN A 5 10.59 -16.63 34.73
C GLN A 5 9.76 -15.63 33.89
N GLY A 6 10.46 -14.68 33.29
CA GLY A 6 9.90 -13.83 32.23
C GLY A 6 9.43 -14.72 31.09
N ARG A 7 8.12 -15.00 31.06
CA ARG A 7 7.46 -15.55 29.89
C ARG A 7 7.44 -14.43 28.86
N VAL A 8 8.41 -14.44 27.96
CA VAL A 8 8.39 -13.67 26.72
C VAL A 8 7.20 -14.20 25.92
N ILE A 9 6.02 -13.65 26.19
CA ILE A 9 4.85 -13.87 25.37
C ILE A 9 5.07 -13.11 24.06
N ASP A 10 5.63 -13.85 23.11
CA ASP A 10 5.22 -13.86 21.73
C ASP A 10 4.96 -12.48 21.10
N ASN A 11 6.06 -11.85 20.68
CA ASN A 11 6.11 -10.71 19.75
C ASN A 11 5.54 -11.04 18.34
N THR A 12 4.80 -12.15 18.19
CA THR A 12 4.28 -12.66 16.92
C THR A 12 2.93 -12.04 16.54
N LEU A 13 2.19 -11.45 17.49
CA LEU A 13 0.88 -10.82 17.23
C LEU A 13 0.98 -9.32 16.86
N LEU A 14 2.07 -8.65 17.24
CA LEU A 14 2.28 -7.23 16.94
C LEU A 14 2.69 -7.03 15.48
N SER A 15 3.52 -7.92 14.93
CA SER A 15 4.01 -7.83 13.55
C SER A 15 2.92 -8.03 12.49
N ASP A 16 1.87 -8.83 12.76
CA ASP A 16 0.76 -9.02 11.82
C ASP A 16 -0.17 -7.79 11.76
N THR A 17 -0.39 -7.15 12.92
CA THR A 17 -1.18 -5.91 13.01
C THR A 17 -0.42 -4.71 12.42
N GLU A 18 0.88 -4.58 12.72
CA GLU A 18 1.72 -3.54 12.11
C GLU A 18 1.86 -3.72 10.59
N SER A 19 1.89 -4.97 10.10
CA SER A 19 1.92 -5.25 8.66
C SER A 19 0.59 -4.93 7.99
N ALA A 20 -0.55 -5.21 8.64
CA ALA A 20 -1.86 -4.87 8.11
C ALA A 20 -2.11 -3.35 8.08
N ASP A 21 -1.72 -2.62 9.13
CA ASP A 21 -1.77 -1.15 9.17
C ASP A 21 -0.78 -0.53 8.19
N ALA A 22 0.44 -1.07 8.08
CA ALA A 22 1.42 -0.62 7.08
C ALA A 22 0.89 -0.86 5.66
N GLN A 23 0.25 -1.99 5.40
CA GLN A 23 -0.32 -2.32 4.09
C GLN A 23 -1.55 -1.45 3.76
N ALA A 24 -2.40 -1.16 4.75
CA ALA A 24 -3.51 -0.23 4.58
C ALA A 24 -3.03 1.20 4.34
N ASN A 25 -1.96 1.62 5.03
CA ASN A 25 -1.35 2.92 4.83
C ASN A 25 -0.67 3.02 3.46
N GLN A 26 0.04 1.96 3.04
CA GLN A 26 0.61 1.84 1.69
C GLN A 26 -0.48 1.96 0.63
N GLU A 27 -1.61 1.26 0.77
CA GLU A 27 -2.70 1.32 -0.20
C GLU A 27 -3.32 2.72 -0.31
N LYS A 28 -3.44 3.45 0.80
CA LYS A 28 -3.88 4.86 0.81
C LYS A 28 -2.88 5.78 0.10
N GLU A 29 -1.60 5.64 0.40
CA GLU A 29 -0.51 6.39 -0.24
C GLU A 29 -0.48 6.17 -1.75
N ILE A 30 -0.69 4.93 -2.18
CA ILE A 30 -0.75 4.52 -3.60
C ILE A 30 -1.93 5.19 -4.30
N ARG A 31 -3.13 5.15 -3.70
CA ARG A 31 -4.30 5.84 -4.26
C ARG A 31 -4.07 7.34 -4.35
N GLN A 32 -3.51 7.97 -3.31
CA GLN A 32 -3.22 9.41 -3.34
C GLN A 32 -2.19 9.78 -4.42
N ARG A 33 -1.15 8.96 -4.62
CA ARG A 33 -0.19 9.16 -5.72
C ARG A 33 -0.82 8.99 -7.08
N LEU A 34 -1.65 7.96 -7.29
CA LEU A 34 -2.38 7.77 -8.54
C LEU A 34 -3.33 8.96 -8.82
N ILE A 35 -3.99 9.51 -7.79
CA ILE A 35 -4.81 10.73 -7.91
C ILE A 35 -3.96 11.93 -8.34
N ARG A 36 -2.81 12.16 -7.70
CA ARG A 36 -1.90 13.27 -8.08
C ARG A 36 -1.40 13.12 -9.51
N LEU A 37 -0.90 11.95 -9.89
CA LEU A 37 -0.40 11.67 -11.23
C LEU A 37 -1.48 11.86 -12.29
N LYS A 38 -2.73 11.57 -11.96
CA LYS A 38 -3.89 11.84 -12.83
C LYS A 38 -4.17 13.33 -12.97
N GLN A 39 -4.15 14.08 -11.86
CA GLN A 39 -4.31 15.55 -11.89
C GLN A 39 -3.21 16.21 -12.72
N ASP A 40 -2.00 15.64 -12.68
CA ASP A 40 -0.84 16.06 -13.46
C ASP A 40 -0.95 15.70 -14.96
N GLY A 41 -1.97 14.92 -15.37
CA GLY A 41 -2.17 14.48 -16.75
C GLY A 41 -1.14 13.44 -17.23
N ILE A 42 -0.42 12.81 -16.32
CA ILE A 42 0.59 11.80 -16.62
C ILE A 42 -0.07 10.59 -17.30
N ARG A 43 0.61 10.03 -18.30
CA ARG A 43 0.14 8.82 -18.99
C ARG A 43 0.01 7.67 -17.99
N ALA A 44 -1.09 6.91 -18.13
CA ALA A 44 -1.37 5.72 -17.32
C ALA A 44 -0.15 4.80 -17.17
N LYS A 45 0.61 4.59 -18.25
CA LYS A 45 1.81 3.74 -18.25
C LYS A 45 2.88 4.21 -17.26
N GLU A 46 3.22 5.51 -17.29
CA GLU A 46 4.27 6.09 -16.43
C GLU A 46 3.83 6.15 -14.97
N ALA A 47 2.56 6.51 -14.75
CA ALA A 47 1.99 6.56 -13.42
C ALA A 47 1.92 5.17 -12.78
N VAL A 48 1.51 4.16 -13.55
CA VAL A 48 1.43 2.77 -13.11
C VAL A 48 2.82 2.20 -12.82
N ALA A 49 3.81 2.47 -13.67
CA ALA A 49 5.20 2.04 -13.46
C ALA A 49 5.78 2.64 -12.17
N SER A 50 5.69 3.95 -11.98
CA SER A 50 6.20 4.63 -10.77
C SER A 50 5.54 4.13 -9.49
N VAL A 51 4.24 3.85 -9.52
CA VAL A 51 3.50 3.38 -8.34
C VAL A 51 3.73 1.89 -8.10
N ALA A 52 3.89 1.08 -9.15
CA ALA A 52 4.22 -0.35 -9.04
C ALA A 52 5.63 -0.56 -8.47
N GLU A 53 6.63 0.21 -8.94
CA GLU A 53 7.99 0.16 -8.39
C GLU A 53 8.04 0.60 -6.93
N TYR A 54 7.30 1.66 -6.58
CA TYR A 54 7.27 2.16 -5.21
C TYR A 54 6.55 1.23 -4.23
N SER A 55 5.45 0.61 -4.67
CA SER A 55 4.62 -0.23 -3.82
C SER A 55 5.03 -1.70 -3.81
N GLY A 56 5.83 -2.15 -4.78
CA GLY A 56 6.02 -3.58 -5.05
C GLY A 56 4.75 -4.29 -5.55
N LEU A 57 3.68 -3.56 -5.85
CA LEU A 57 2.44 -4.12 -6.41
C LEU A 57 2.64 -4.47 -7.89
N PRO A 58 1.96 -5.51 -8.38
CA PRO A 58 2.00 -5.84 -9.79
C PRO A 58 1.37 -4.72 -10.64
N ASN A 59 2.05 -4.36 -11.74
CA ASN A 59 1.59 -3.37 -12.72
C ASN A 59 0.12 -3.57 -13.15
N ASN A 60 -0.33 -4.82 -13.26
CA ASN A 60 -1.72 -5.13 -13.63
C ASN A 60 -2.74 -4.61 -12.59
N ARG A 61 -2.41 -4.71 -11.29
CA ARG A 61 -3.29 -4.24 -10.20
C ARG A 61 -3.32 -2.73 -10.14
N VAL A 62 -2.16 -2.08 -10.26
CA VAL A 62 -2.06 -0.62 -10.30
C VAL A 62 -2.75 -0.04 -11.54
N TYR A 63 -2.65 -0.70 -12.70
CA TYR A 63 -3.36 -0.34 -13.92
C TYR A 63 -4.88 -0.42 -13.76
N ARG A 64 -5.40 -1.48 -13.13
CA ARG A 64 -6.85 -1.58 -12.83
C ARG A 64 -7.32 -0.42 -11.97
N ILE A 65 -6.63 -0.16 -10.87
CA ILE A 65 -6.96 0.95 -9.96
C ILE A 65 -6.96 2.28 -10.72
N TRP A 66 -5.96 2.50 -11.58
CA TRP A 66 -5.87 3.70 -12.41
C TRP A 66 -7.04 3.87 -13.40
N VAL A 67 -7.40 2.78 -14.09
CA VAL A 67 -8.52 2.76 -15.05
C VAL A 67 -9.85 2.97 -14.35
N GLU A 68 -10.07 2.34 -13.19
CA GLU A 68 -11.26 2.55 -12.36
C GLU A 68 -11.38 4.01 -11.93
N LEU A 69 -10.26 4.61 -11.47
CA LEU A 69 -10.17 6.03 -11.17
C LEU A 69 -10.43 6.94 -12.37
N GLY A 70 -10.26 6.46 -13.60
CA GLY A 70 -10.52 7.21 -14.84
C GLY A 70 -11.94 7.09 -15.34
N ARG A 71 -12.61 5.99 -15.00
CA ARG A 71 -14.01 5.75 -15.33
C ARG A 71 -14.98 6.50 -14.41
N ASP A 72 -14.59 6.73 -13.16
CA ASP A 72 -15.41 7.45 -12.17
C ASP A 72 -15.49 8.98 -12.43
N SER A 73 -14.74 9.50 -13.41
CA SER A 73 -14.75 10.92 -13.79
C SER A 73 -15.66 11.24 -14.98
N LYS A 74 -16.63 10.38 -15.33
CA LYS A 74 -17.58 10.61 -16.43
C LYS A 74 -19.03 10.68 -15.93
#